data_AF-A0A7S4HNU2-F1
#
_entry.id   AF-A0A7S4HNU2-F1
#
_cell.length_a   1.000
_cell.length_b   1.000
_cell.length_c   1.000
_cell.angle_alpha   90.00
_cell.angle_beta   90.00
_cell.angle_gamma   90.00
#
_symmetry.space_group_name_H-M   'P 1'
#
loop_
_entity.id
_entity.type
_entity.pdbx_description
1 polymer ?
#
loop_
_entity_poly.entity_id
_entity_poly.type
_entity_poly.pdbx_seq_one_letter_code
_entity_poly.pdbx_strand_id
1 'polypeptide(L)'
;PDDVIGPSHCKIVDVMKEWVNEILTETGMDSLQEIFCGFHAGTLPSAILTLSEFKEANIPNNAIEILKQWMVHVARPIAMMNSKKLHSLAPDYFDLHSNLCSILDTFVYNSSDIGATCMVLTHSPISHLDSVLRGSPDNPSPLRCSHSVLQLGELSSEQELYQSLQDYYHTSQQEETLLIVQCDPIVCSASLINHARYICIKERAQFEHKLKQTSQNFPPRHLIFLVHMPPGVNQRDRHFILDFVAPWKYVFIDDLRLEVP
;
A
#
# COMPACT_ATOMS: atom_id res chain seq x y z
N PRO A 1 16.66 -14.29 6.42
CA PRO A 1 15.80 -13.42 7.24
C PRO A 1 16.14 -13.48 8.74
N ASP A 2 16.51 -14.66 9.23
CA ASP A 2 16.79 -14.91 10.65
C ASP A 2 18.02 -14.15 11.19
N ASP A 3 18.97 -13.76 10.32
CA ASP A 3 20.18 -13.03 10.73
C ASP A 3 19.95 -11.58 11.16
N VAL A 4 18.80 -10.98 10.84
CA VAL A 4 18.49 -9.55 11.14
C VAL A 4 17.49 -9.40 12.30
N ILE A 5 16.86 -10.50 12.72
CA ILE A 5 15.82 -10.49 13.75
C ILE A 5 16.46 -10.83 15.09
N GLY A 6 16.56 -9.81 15.95
CA GLY A 6 16.98 -9.98 17.32
C GLY A 6 15.92 -10.68 18.20
N PRO A 7 16.29 -11.11 19.42
CA PRO A 7 15.42 -11.86 20.31
C PRO A 7 14.10 -11.15 20.67
N SER A 8 14.11 -9.82 20.76
CA SER A 8 12.92 -9.02 21.07
C SER A 8 11.99 -8.93 19.87
N HIS A 9 12.54 -8.83 18.66
CA HIS A 9 11.75 -8.95 17.44
C HIS A 9 11.08 -10.33 17.34
N CYS A 10 11.81 -11.42 17.62
CA CYS A 10 11.26 -12.78 17.62
C CYS A 10 10.04 -12.90 18.55
N LYS A 11 10.14 -12.40 19.79
CA LYS A 11 9.02 -12.46 20.75
C LYS A 11 7.76 -11.78 20.22
N ILE A 12 7.90 -10.62 19.58
CA ILE A 12 6.75 -9.92 18.99
C ILE A 12 6.20 -10.70 17.79
N VAL A 13 7.06 -11.24 16.94
CA VAL A 13 6.65 -12.07 15.80
C VAL A 13 5.88 -13.30 16.28
N ASP A 14 6.29 -13.94 17.36
CA ASP A 14 5.60 -15.12 17.90
C ASP A 14 4.22 -14.78 18.45
N VAL A 15 4.08 -13.66 19.19
CA VAL A 15 2.76 -13.16 19.62
C VAL A 15 1.88 -12.81 18.41
N MET A 16 2.44 -12.20 17.37
CA MET A 16 1.69 -11.89 16.16
C MET A 16 1.29 -13.16 15.39
N LYS A 17 2.13 -14.21 15.36
CA LYS A 17 1.83 -15.52 14.76
C LYS A 17 0.66 -16.18 15.48
N GLU A 18 0.67 -16.20 16.80
CA GLU A 18 -0.45 -16.71 17.60
C GLU A 18 -1.74 -15.96 17.25
N TRP A 19 -1.70 -14.62 17.21
CA TRP A 19 -2.86 -13.81 16.88
C TRP A 19 -3.42 -14.06 15.47
N VAL A 20 -2.57 -14.17 14.43
CA VAL A 20 -3.06 -14.47 13.07
C VAL A 20 -3.60 -15.90 12.95
N ASN A 21 -3.05 -16.86 13.70
CA ASN A 21 -3.55 -18.24 13.73
C ASN A 21 -4.91 -18.35 14.44
N GLU A 22 -5.14 -17.54 15.48
CA GLU A 22 -6.45 -17.41 16.09
C GLU A 22 -7.49 -16.89 15.08
N ILE A 23 -7.12 -15.90 14.26
CA ILE A 23 -8.00 -15.37 13.21
C ILE A 23 -8.26 -16.43 12.14
N LEU A 24 -7.23 -17.17 11.70
CA LEU A 24 -7.38 -18.28 10.77
C LEU A 24 -8.39 -19.32 11.27
N THR A 25 -8.29 -19.65 12.56
CA THR A 25 -9.23 -20.58 13.21
C THR A 25 -10.63 -20.00 13.29
N GLU A 26 -10.77 -18.70 13.58
CA GLU A 26 -12.04 -18.00 13.69
C GLU A 26 -12.77 -17.89 12.34
N THR A 27 -12.04 -17.57 11.26
CA THR A 27 -12.62 -17.41 9.92
C THR A 27 -12.90 -18.73 9.23
N GLY A 28 -12.23 -19.82 9.62
CA GLY A 28 -12.34 -21.13 8.97
C GLY A 28 -11.76 -21.17 7.56
N MET A 29 -10.87 -20.23 7.22
CA MET A 29 -10.20 -20.16 5.93
C MET A 29 -9.04 -21.15 5.85
N ASP A 30 -8.62 -21.49 4.62
CA ASP A 30 -7.58 -22.51 4.41
C ASP A 30 -6.17 -21.95 4.63
N SER A 31 -6.00 -20.63 4.48
CA SER A 31 -4.70 -19.99 4.65
C SER A 31 -4.77 -18.53 5.07
N LEU A 32 -3.68 -18.03 5.64
CA LEU A 32 -3.52 -16.61 5.98
C LEU A 32 -3.50 -15.68 4.76
N GLN A 33 -3.30 -16.20 3.55
CA GLN A 33 -3.39 -15.42 2.30
C GLN A 33 -4.82 -15.10 1.91
N GLU A 34 -5.78 -15.93 2.32
CA GLU A 34 -7.21 -15.66 2.16
C GLU A 34 -7.71 -14.60 3.15
N ILE A 35 -6.96 -14.40 4.25
CA ILE A 35 -7.25 -13.38 5.25
C ILE A 35 -6.55 -12.07 4.90
N PHE A 36 -5.23 -12.10 4.72
CA PHE A 36 -4.39 -10.94 4.50
C PHE A 36 -3.75 -11.02 3.12
N CYS A 37 -3.99 -10.00 2.29
CA CYS A 37 -3.56 -10.03 0.91
C CYS A 37 -2.03 -10.07 0.78
N GLY A 38 -1.51 -11.10 0.12
CA GLY A 38 -0.07 -11.30 -0.09
C GLY A 38 0.69 -11.86 1.11
N PHE A 39 0.00 -12.35 2.15
CA PHE A 39 0.64 -12.89 3.34
C PHE A 39 1.63 -14.02 3.04
N HIS A 40 2.79 -14.00 3.69
CA HIS A 40 3.76 -15.09 3.64
C HIS A 40 4.59 -15.13 4.93
N ALA A 41 5.52 -16.08 5.01
CA ALA A 41 6.33 -16.30 6.21
C ALA A 41 7.17 -15.07 6.63
N GLY A 42 7.53 -14.19 5.69
CA GLY A 42 8.28 -12.97 5.95
C GLY A 42 7.43 -11.74 6.25
N THR A 43 6.09 -11.80 6.17
CA THR A 43 5.21 -10.64 6.40
C THR A 43 5.36 -10.08 7.82
N LEU A 44 5.22 -10.92 8.86
CA LEU A 44 5.36 -10.46 10.24
C LEU A 44 6.80 -10.04 10.60
N PRO A 45 7.85 -10.81 10.22
CA PRO A 45 9.25 -10.38 10.26
C PRO A 45 9.50 -8.98 9.67
N SER A 46 9.05 -8.73 8.44
CA SER A 46 9.26 -7.45 7.76
C SER A 46 8.47 -6.31 8.42
N ALA A 47 7.29 -6.59 8.98
CA ALA A 47 6.49 -5.61 9.69
C ALA A 47 7.19 -5.07 10.94
N ILE A 48 7.68 -5.94 11.82
CA ILE A 48 8.38 -5.49 13.03
C ILE A 48 9.72 -4.81 12.71
N LEU A 49 10.47 -5.33 11.74
CA LEU A 49 11.73 -4.72 11.30
C LEU A 49 11.49 -3.32 10.73
N THR A 50 10.43 -3.14 9.96
CA THR A 50 10.06 -1.83 9.43
C THR A 50 9.62 -0.89 10.55
N LEU A 51 8.79 -1.34 11.48
CA LEU A 51 8.33 -0.55 12.61
C LEU A 51 9.47 -0.10 13.53
N SER A 52 10.48 -0.95 13.74
CA SER A 52 11.62 -0.67 14.61
C SER A 52 12.80 -0.03 13.87
N GLU A 53 12.67 0.33 12.59
CA GLU A 53 13.79 0.80 11.76
C GLU A 53 15.01 -0.13 11.84
N PHE A 54 14.76 -1.45 11.86
CA PHE A 54 15.74 -2.51 11.97
C PHE A 54 16.56 -2.50 13.29
N LYS A 55 16.09 -1.83 14.33
CA LYS A 55 16.78 -1.70 15.63
C LYS A 55 15.87 -2.08 16.80
N GLU A 56 16.29 -3.04 17.62
CA GLU A 56 15.48 -3.47 18.79
C GLU A 56 15.21 -2.34 19.79
N ALA A 57 16.15 -1.40 19.94
CA ALA A 57 16.00 -0.26 20.83
C ALA A 57 14.86 0.71 20.42
N ASN A 58 14.41 0.63 19.17
CA ASN A 58 13.36 1.47 18.60
C ASN A 58 11.99 0.78 18.64
N ILE A 59 11.87 -0.43 19.18
CA ILE A 59 10.58 -1.12 19.31
C ILE A 59 9.67 -0.30 20.24
N PRO A 60 8.51 0.19 19.75
CA PRO A 60 7.60 0.94 20.61
C PRO A 60 6.85 0.02 21.59
N ASN A 61 6.46 0.56 22.74
CA ASN A 61 5.74 -0.21 23.77
C ASN A 61 4.42 -0.81 23.29
N ASN A 62 3.77 -0.16 22.32
CA ASN A 62 2.52 -0.59 21.68
C ASN A 62 2.74 -1.23 20.31
N ALA A 63 3.89 -1.86 20.08
CA ALA A 63 4.25 -2.44 18.78
C ALA A 63 3.21 -3.45 18.29
N ILE A 64 2.69 -4.31 19.18
CA ILE A 64 1.70 -5.34 18.81
C ILE A 64 0.43 -4.68 18.29
N GLU A 65 -0.07 -3.63 18.95
CA GLU A 65 -1.27 -2.90 18.55
C GLU A 65 -1.07 -2.22 17.19
N ILE A 66 0.09 -1.59 16.97
CA ILE A 66 0.43 -0.98 15.67
C ILE A 66 0.46 -2.02 14.56
N LEU A 67 1.13 -3.16 14.79
CA LEU A 67 1.25 -4.23 13.81
C LEU A 67 -0.10 -4.88 13.50
N LYS A 68 -0.97 -5.06 14.50
CA LYS A 68 -2.35 -5.52 14.28
C LYS A 68 -3.11 -4.58 13.36
N GLN A 69 -2.98 -3.26 13.55
CA GLN A 69 -3.60 -2.27 12.67
C GLN A 69 -3.04 -2.34 11.25
N TRP A 70 -1.73 -2.53 11.08
CA TRP A 70 -1.13 -2.75 9.75
C TRP A 70 -1.69 -3.99 9.06
N MET A 71 -1.90 -5.08 9.80
CA MET A 71 -2.51 -6.30 9.28
C MET A 71 -3.98 -6.09 8.91
N VAL A 72 -4.73 -5.32 9.68
CA VAL A 72 -6.13 -4.95 9.35
C VAL A 72 -6.19 -4.19 8.02
N HIS A 73 -5.27 -3.26 7.76
CA HIS A 73 -5.25 -2.52 6.51
C HIS A 73 -5.08 -3.39 5.27
N VAL A 74 -4.45 -4.56 5.38
CA VAL A 74 -4.26 -5.52 4.28
C VAL A 74 -5.21 -6.72 4.36
N ALA A 75 -6.12 -6.75 5.33
CA ALA A 75 -7.12 -7.79 5.47
C ALA A 75 -8.11 -7.72 4.29
N ARG A 76 -8.67 -8.87 3.92
CA ARG A 76 -9.71 -8.99 2.90
C ARG A 76 -11.11 -8.83 3.52
N PRO A 77 -12.08 -8.24 2.80
CA PRO A 77 -13.45 -8.05 3.26
C PRO A 77 -14.11 -9.32 3.82
N ILE A 78 -13.93 -10.45 3.14
CA ILE A 78 -14.49 -11.74 3.56
C ILE A 78 -13.96 -12.20 4.92
N ALA A 79 -12.69 -11.94 5.24
CA ALA A 79 -12.14 -12.27 6.54
C ALA A 79 -12.64 -11.29 7.62
N MET A 80 -12.83 -10.02 7.26
CA MET A 80 -13.39 -9.02 8.16
C MET A 80 -14.81 -9.36 8.61
N MET A 81 -15.63 -9.88 7.69
CA MET A 81 -16.99 -10.32 8.02
C MET A 81 -17.02 -11.54 8.96
N ASN A 82 -15.99 -12.39 8.90
CA ASN A 82 -15.95 -13.67 9.62
C ASN A 82 -15.05 -13.68 10.86
N SER A 83 -14.36 -12.58 11.18
CA SER A 83 -13.54 -12.46 12.40
C SER A 83 -13.99 -11.30 13.28
N LYS A 84 -14.48 -11.62 14.48
CA LYS A 84 -14.80 -10.63 15.51
C LYS A 84 -13.55 -9.92 16.00
N LYS A 85 -12.40 -10.61 16.04
CA LYS A 85 -11.12 -10.01 16.43
C LYS A 85 -10.74 -8.89 15.46
N LEU A 86 -10.80 -9.16 14.16
CA LEU A 86 -10.52 -8.15 13.15
C LEU A 86 -11.54 -7.01 13.19
N HIS A 87 -12.84 -7.32 13.23
CA HIS A 87 -13.89 -6.30 13.27
C HIS A 87 -13.80 -5.41 14.52
N SER A 88 -13.40 -5.95 15.68
CA SER A 88 -13.22 -5.16 16.90
C SER A 88 -12.07 -4.16 16.84
N LEU A 89 -11.10 -4.37 15.94
CA LEU A 89 -9.95 -3.49 15.75
C LEU A 89 -10.23 -2.36 14.75
N ALA A 90 -11.15 -2.56 13.82
CA ALA A 90 -11.59 -1.59 12.83
C ALA A 90 -13.08 -1.77 12.52
N PRO A 91 -13.97 -1.25 13.39
CA PRO A 91 -15.42 -1.37 13.19
C PRO A 91 -15.92 -0.64 11.93
N ASP A 92 -15.17 0.37 11.48
CA ASP A 92 -15.39 1.20 10.30
C ASP A 92 -14.64 0.69 9.05
N TYR A 93 -14.08 -0.52 9.08
CA TYR A 93 -13.29 -1.08 7.98
C TYR A 93 -13.97 -0.94 6.61
N PHE A 94 -15.26 -1.27 6.50
CA PHE A 94 -15.96 -1.24 5.21
C PHE A 94 -16.16 0.18 4.67
N ASP A 95 -16.27 1.18 5.54
CA ASP A 95 -16.34 2.58 5.10
C ASP A 95 -14.97 3.02 4.57
N LEU A 96 -13.91 2.72 5.31
CA LEU A 96 -12.53 3.12 4.99
C LEU A 96 -11.96 2.39 3.76
N HIS A 97 -12.35 1.14 3.55
CA HIS A 97 -11.86 0.26 2.47
C HIS A 97 -12.87 0.05 1.34
N SER A 98 -13.93 0.86 1.27
CA SER A 98 -15.03 0.70 0.31
C SER A 98 -14.61 0.90 -1.15
N ASN A 99 -13.80 1.91 -1.44
CA ASN A 99 -13.43 2.33 -2.79
C ASN A 99 -12.14 3.17 -2.79
N LEU A 100 -11.58 3.47 -3.96
CA LEU A 100 -10.30 4.16 -4.06
C LEU A 100 -10.33 5.52 -3.36
N CYS A 101 -11.43 6.26 -3.42
CA CYS A 101 -11.56 7.58 -2.80
C CYS A 101 -11.47 7.49 -1.28
N SER A 102 -12.16 6.53 -0.67
CA SER A 102 -12.08 6.29 0.77
C SER A 102 -10.65 5.98 1.23
N ILE A 103 -9.91 5.19 0.43
CA ILE A 103 -8.49 4.91 0.67
C ILE A 103 -7.65 6.17 0.57
N LEU A 104 -7.85 6.99 -0.46
CA LEU A 104 -7.10 8.22 -0.67
C LEU A 104 -7.34 9.22 0.47
N ASP A 105 -8.60 9.43 0.82
CA ASP A 105 -8.98 10.31 1.92
C ASP A 105 -8.34 9.87 3.24
N THR A 106 -8.39 8.58 3.54
CA THR A 106 -7.92 8.03 4.82
C THR A 106 -6.40 7.96 4.91
N PHE A 107 -5.73 7.42 3.89
CA PHE A 107 -4.31 7.03 3.96
C PHE A 107 -3.38 8.01 3.24
N VAL A 108 -3.90 8.85 2.34
CA VAL A 108 -3.11 9.65 1.41
C VAL A 108 -3.24 11.14 1.69
N TYR A 109 -4.44 11.72 1.58
CA TYR A 109 -4.67 13.17 1.65
C TYR A 109 -4.50 13.76 3.05
N ASN A 110 -4.72 12.97 4.11
CA ASN A 110 -4.49 13.40 5.49
C ASN A 110 -2.99 13.45 5.89
N SER A 111 -2.06 13.50 4.94
CA SER A 111 -0.61 13.55 5.20
C SER A 111 -0.07 14.98 5.10
N SER A 112 0.64 15.45 6.14
CA SER A 112 0.87 16.88 6.37
C SER A 112 2.13 17.50 5.75
N ASP A 113 3.13 16.73 5.32
CA ASP A 113 4.48 17.32 5.10
C ASP A 113 4.86 17.45 3.62
N ILE A 114 5.06 16.31 2.93
CA ILE A 114 5.53 16.29 1.53
C ILE A 114 4.63 15.45 0.61
N GLY A 115 3.47 15.02 1.13
CA GLY A 115 2.57 14.03 0.52
C GLY A 115 2.84 12.62 1.04
N ALA A 116 1.94 11.67 0.75
CA ALA A 116 2.02 10.29 1.26
C ALA A 116 2.72 9.33 0.28
N THR A 117 3.20 8.19 0.80
CA THR A 117 3.59 7.01 0.02
C THR A 117 2.73 5.81 0.43
N CYS A 118 1.97 5.25 -0.52
CA CYS A 118 1.07 4.13 -0.24
C CYS A 118 1.16 3.04 -1.31
N MET A 119 1.19 1.79 -0.86
CA MET A 119 1.02 0.58 -1.66
C MET A 119 -0.44 0.16 -1.52
N VAL A 120 -1.21 0.31 -2.60
CA VAL A 120 -2.61 -0.11 -2.67
C VAL A 120 -2.66 -1.43 -3.42
N LEU A 121 -3.15 -2.46 -2.75
CA LEU A 121 -3.35 -3.80 -3.27
C LEU A 121 -4.82 -3.96 -3.66
N THR A 122 -5.11 -4.46 -4.86
CA THR A 122 -6.50 -4.63 -5.29
C THR A 122 -6.72 -5.86 -6.14
N HIS A 123 -7.95 -6.38 -6.10
CA HIS A 123 -8.42 -7.40 -7.03
C HIS A 123 -9.14 -6.80 -8.25
N SER A 124 -9.35 -5.48 -8.28
CA SER A 124 -9.94 -4.82 -9.42
C SER A 124 -9.10 -4.98 -10.69
N PRO A 125 -9.73 -5.17 -11.86
CA PRO A 125 -9.08 -5.00 -13.15
C PRO A 125 -8.43 -3.62 -13.31
N ILE A 126 -7.35 -3.56 -14.10
CA ILE A 126 -6.66 -2.31 -14.46
C ILE A 126 -7.61 -1.28 -15.05
N SER A 127 -8.56 -1.71 -15.89
CA SER A 127 -9.55 -0.85 -16.55
C SER A 127 -10.51 -0.15 -15.59
N HIS A 128 -10.65 -0.61 -14.34
CA HIS A 128 -11.49 0.07 -13.35
C HIS A 128 -10.87 1.41 -12.93
N LEU A 129 -9.54 1.54 -12.91
CA LEU A 129 -8.89 2.79 -12.52
C LEU A 129 -9.32 3.92 -13.45
N ASP A 130 -9.23 3.73 -14.77
CA ASP A 130 -9.62 4.74 -15.76
C ASP A 130 -11.06 5.22 -15.57
N SER A 131 -11.97 4.31 -15.22
CA SER A 131 -13.37 4.66 -14.96
C SER A 131 -13.54 5.53 -13.72
N VAL A 132 -12.76 5.28 -12.66
CA VAL A 132 -12.77 6.09 -11.43
C VAL A 132 -12.16 7.46 -11.69
N LEU A 133 -11.02 7.51 -12.38
CA LEU A 133 -10.29 8.74 -12.62
C LEU A 133 -11.05 9.73 -13.52
N ARG A 134 -11.70 9.23 -14.58
CA ARG A 134 -12.49 10.08 -15.48
C ARG A 134 -13.76 10.63 -14.83
N GLY A 135 -14.28 9.94 -13.81
CA GLY A 135 -15.62 10.19 -13.30
C GLY A 135 -16.70 9.99 -14.37
N SER A 136 -17.94 10.32 -14.03
CA SER A 136 -19.04 10.45 -14.99
C SER A 136 -19.47 11.91 -15.10
N PRO A 137 -20.21 12.30 -16.16
CA PRO A 137 -20.78 13.65 -16.26
C PRO A 137 -21.67 14.01 -15.07
N ASP A 138 -22.33 13.00 -14.50
CA ASP A 138 -23.26 13.13 -13.36
C ASP A 138 -22.54 13.02 -12.00
N ASN A 139 -21.30 12.52 -11.98
CA ASN A 139 -20.48 12.38 -10.79
C ASN A 139 -19.00 12.63 -11.17
N PRO A 140 -18.53 13.90 -11.17
CA PRO A 140 -17.18 14.26 -11.60
C PRO A 140 -16.12 13.52 -10.78
N SER A 141 -14.89 13.47 -11.30
CA SER A 141 -13.78 12.74 -10.67
C SER A 141 -13.75 13.00 -9.16
N PRO A 142 -13.90 11.97 -8.33
CA PRO A 142 -13.99 12.12 -6.88
C PRO A 142 -12.64 12.47 -6.23
N LEU A 143 -11.58 12.66 -7.03
CA LEU A 143 -10.26 12.99 -6.55
C LEU A 143 -10.14 14.47 -6.16
N ARG A 144 -9.51 14.72 -5.01
CA ARG A 144 -9.33 16.08 -4.46
C ARG A 144 -8.24 16.87 -5.18
N CYS A 145 -7.36 16.20 -5.92
CA CYS A 145 -6.15 16.79 -6.48
C CYS A 145 -5.85 16.32 -7.91
N SER A 146 -5.01 17.08 -8.60
CA SER A 146 -4.55 16.73 -9.96
C SER A 146 -3.77 15.42 -9.92
N HIS A 147 -3.98 14.54 -10.89
CA HIS A 147 -3.37 13.22 -10.90
C HIS A 147 -2.73 12.84 -12.23
N SER A 148 -1.77 11.93 -12.17
CA SER A 148 -1.19 11.26 -13.33
C SER A 148 -1.05 9.77 -13.06
N VAL A 149 -1.16 8.97 -14.13
CA VAL A 149 -1.00 7.51 -14.07
C VAL A 149 0.23 7.13 -14.87
N LEU A 150 1.07 6.29 -14.28
CA LEU A 150 2.24 5.69 -14.91
C LEU A 150 2.04 4.17 -14.95
N GLN A 151 1.84 3.60 -16.14
CA GLN A 151 1.74 2.16 -16.33
C GLN A 151 3.14 1.52 -16.30
N LEU A 152 3.49 0.82 -15.22
CA LEU A 152 4.83 0.25 -15.07
C LEU A 152 5.17 -0.75 -16.18
N GLY A 153 4.19 -1.51 -16.66
CA GLY A 153 4.38 -2.51 -17.70
C GLY A 153 4.61 -1.93 -19.10
N GLU A 154 4.35 -0.63 -19.29
CA GLU A 154 4.54 0.06 -20.57
C GLU A 154 5.91 0.78 -20.66
N LEU A 155 6.64 0.87 -19.55
CA LEU A 155 7.95 1.50 -19.53
C LEU A 155 8.98 0.60 -20.21
N SER A 156 9.67 1.15 -21.19
CA SER A 156 10.68 0.45 -21.97
C SER A 156 12.04 0.42 -21.27
N SER A 157 12.28 1.36 -20.35
CA SER A 157 13.55 1.48 -19.63
C SER A 157 13.42 2.12 -18.25
N GLU A 158 14.42 1.88 -17.40
CA GLU A 158 14.58 2.56 -16.10
C GLU A 158 14.66 4.09 -16.26
N GLN A 159 15.26 4.58 -17.35
CA GLN A 159 15.41 6.00 -17.61
C GLN A 159 14.07 6.72 -17.80
N GLU A 160 13.08 6.06 -18.43
CA GLU A 160 11.73 6.62 -18.59
C GLU A 160 11.02 6.78 -17.24
N LEU A 161 11.21 5.83 -16.32
CA LEU A 161 10.70 5.93 -14.96
C LEU A 161 11.33 7.13 -14.23
N TYR A 162 12.66 7.28 -14.29
CA TYR A 162 13.35 8.42 -13.68
C TYR A 162 12.85 9.74 -14.25
N GLN A 163 12.75 9.87 -15.57
CA GLN A 163 12.29 11.10 -16.20
C GLN A 163 10.87 11.45 -15.74
N SER A 164 9.96 10.48 -15.74
CA SER A 164 8.57 10.67 -15.28
C SER A 164 8.50 11.12 -13.82
N LEU A 165 9.35 10.57 -12.95
CA LEU A 165 9.42 10.97 -11.54
C LEU A 165 10.05 12.35 -11.35
N GLN A 166 11.09 12.69 -12.10
CA GLN A 166 11.71 14.02 -12.07
C GLN A 166 10.73 15.08 -12.54
N ASP A 167 10.03 14.83 -13.64
CA ASP A 167 8.98 15.71 -14.14
C ASP A 167 7.88 15.85 -13.08
N TYR A 168 7.46 14.74 -12.47
CA TYR A 168 6.44 14.76 -11.41
C TYR A 168 6.86 15.53 -10.16
N TYR A 169 8.11 15.45 -9.68
CA TYR A 169 8.54 16.12 -8.44
C TYR A 169 9.10 17.54 -8.66
N HIS A 170 9.63 17.84 -9.85
CA HIS A 170 10.36 19.09 -10.10
C HIS A 170 9.66 20.05 -11.04
N THR A 171 8.57 19.64 -11.69
CA THR A 171 7.70 20.60 -12.38
C THR A 171 7.06 21.52 -11.35
N SER A 172 7.04 22.82 -11.65
CA SER A 172 6.39 23.84 -10.80
C SER A 172 4.89 23.61 -10.78
N GLN A 173 4.41 22.93 -9.74
CA GLN A 173 2.99 22.71 -9.47
C GLN A 173 2.61 23.59 -8.29
N GLN A 174 1.52 24.33 -8.46
CA GLN A 174 0.99 25.24 -7.44
C GLN A 174 -0.05 24.56 -6.54
N GLU A 175 -0.44 23.33 -6.87
CA GLU A 175 -1.48 22.58 -6.19
C GLU A 175 -0.95 21.21 -5.75
N GLU A 176 -1.67 20.59 -4.82
CA GLU A 176 -1.47 19.20 -4.41
C GLU A 176 -1.64 18.27 -5.62
N THR A 177 -0.83 17.21 -5.68
CA THR A 177 -0.89 16.25 -6.78
C THR A 177 -0.73 14.80 -6.34
N LEU A 178 -1.21 13.88 -7.18
CA LEU A 178 -1.12 12.45 -7.00
C LEU A 178 -0.51 11.75 -8.22
N LEU A 179 0.60 11.04 -8.02
CA LEU A 179 1.13 10.09 -9.00
C LEU A 179 0.70 8.67 -8.63
N ILE A 180 0.05 7.98 -9.57
CA ILE A 180 -0.33 6.58 -9.45
C ILE A 180 0.57 5.74 -10.36
N VAL A 181 1.47 4.95 -9.78
CA VAL A 181 2.23 3.94 -10.50
C VAL A 181 1.42 2.65 -10.50
N GLN A 182 0.86 2.29 -11.64
CA GLN A 182 0.01 1.13 -11.80
C GLN A 182 0.83 -0.07 -12.27
N CYS A 183 0.59 -1.25 -11.67
CA CYS A 183 1.23 -2.48 -12.13
C CYS A 183 0.34 -3.70 -11.97
N ASP A 184 0.60 -4.71 -12.81
CA ASP A 184 0.01 -6.04 -12.74
C ASP A 184 1.16 -7.05 -12.59
N PRO A 185 1.22 -7.86 -11.51
CA PRO A 185 2.26 -8.87 -11.32
C PRO A 185 2.37 -9.93 -12.42
N ILE A 186 1.37 -10.04 -13.32
CA ILE A 186 1.44 -10.90 -14.51
C ILE A 186 2.37 -10.31 -15.56
N VAL A 187 2.34 -8.99 -15.72
CA VAL A 187 3.14 -8.26 -16.72
C VAL A 187 4.46 -7.82 -16.10
N CYS A 188 4.43 -7.35 -14.86
CA CYS A 188 5.56 -6.83 -14.13
C CYS A 188 6.07 -7.87 -13.14
N SER A 189 7.29 -8.39 -13.35
CA SER A 189 7.91 -9.29 -12.36
C SER A 189 8.03 -8.63 -10.97
N ALA A 190 8.05 -9.43 -9.91
CA ALA A 190 8.25 -8.93 -8.54
C ALA A 190 9.55 -8.12 -8.40
N SER A 191 10.61 -8.51 -9.11
CA SER A 191 11.88 -7.76 -9.15
C SER A 191 11.70 -6.37 -9.74
N LEU A 192 10.97 -6.25 -10.86
CA LEU A 192 10.67 -4.97 -11.49
C LEU A 192 9.84 -4.07 -10.57
N ILE A 193 8.80 -4.62 -9.93
CA ILE A 193 7.97 -3.88 -8.98
C ILE A 193 8.83 -3.36 -7.81
N ASN A 194 9.67 -4.20 -7.21
CA ASN A 194 10.53 -3.81 -6.11
C ASN A 194 11.57 -2.76 -6.51
N HIS A 195 12.16 -2.89 -7.70
CA HIS A 195 13.11 -1.91 -8.23
C HIS A 195 12.45 -0.55 -8.50
N ALA A 196 11.27 -0.55 -9.13
CA ALA A 196 10.51 0.68 -9.37
C ALA A 196 10.13 1.37 -8.06
N ARG A 197 9.71 0.61 -7.04
CA ARG A 197 9.45 1.15 -5.69
C ARG A 197 10.68 1.81 -5.10
N TYR A 198 11.86 1.18 -5.22
CA TYR A 198 13.12 1.75 -4.76
C TYR A 198 13.42 3.09 -5.46
N ILE A 199 13.31 3.14 -6.79
CA ILE A 199 13.54 4.37 -7.57
C ILE A 199 12.59 5.48 -7.13
N CYS A 200 11.30 5.18 -6.96
CA CYS A 200 10.30 6.16 -6.55
C CYS A 200 10.65 6.80 -5.19
N ILE A 201 11.10 6.00 -4.22
CA ILE A 201 11.51 6.50 -2.90
C ILE A 201 12.83 7.28 -2.98
N LYS A 202 13.78 6.82 -3.79
CA LYS A 202 15.05 7.52 -4.01
C LYS A 202 14.84 8.93 -4.58
N GLU A 203 13.98 9.07 -5.59
CA GLU A 203 13.66 10.38 -6.17
C GLU A 203 12.87 11.26 -5.19
N ARG A 204 11.93 10.69 -4.44
CA ARG A 204 11.22 11.40 -3.38
C ARG A 204 12.17 11.94 -2.31
N ALA A 205 13.16 11.16 -1.88
CA ALA A 205 14.15 11.59 -0.90
C ALA A 205 15.01 12.75 -1.43
N GLN A 206 15.37 12.75 -2.72
CA GLN A 206 16.06 13.87 -3.35
C GLN A 206 15.19 15.14 -3.38
N PHE A 207 13.91 14.99 -3.71
CA PHE A 207 12.94 16.08 -3.66
C PHE A 207 12.83 16.66 -2.24
N GLU A 208 12.63 15.82 -1.23
CA GLU A 208 12.54 16.24 0.18
C GLU A 208 13.82 16.99 0.63
N HIS A 209 14.99 16.49 0.26
CA HIS A 209 16.26 17.16 0.57
C HIS A 209 16.33 18.55 -0.07
N LYS A 210 15.89 18.70 -1.32
CA LYS A 210 15.83 20.00 -2.01
C LYS A 210 14.84 20.97 -1.34
N LEU A 211 13.68 20.49 -0.91
CA LEU A 211 12.70 21.29 -0.16
C LEU A 211 13.29 21.87 1.13
N LYS A 212 14.00 21.04 1.89
CA LYS A 212 14.66 21.45 3.15
C LYS A 212 15.72 22.52 2.91
N GLN A 213 16.38 22.53 1.75
CA GLN A 213 17.39 23.53 1.39
C GLN A 213 16.78 24.86 0.93
N THR A 214 15.67 24.83 0.19
CA THR A 214 15.10 26.04 -0.42
C THR A 214 14.13 26.79 0.48
N SER A 215 13.70 26.22 1.62
CA SER A 215 12.67 26.77 2.51
C SER A 215 11.38 27.19 1.78
N GLN A 216 11.12 26.58 0.62
CA GLN A 216 9.93 26.84 -0.17
C GLN A 216 8.83 25.90 0.30
N ASN A 217 7.64 26.46 0.56
CA ASN A 217 6.43 25.68 0.75
C ASN A 217 6.01 25.12 -0.61
N PHE A 218 6.15 23.82 -0.79
CA PHE A 218 5.57 23.10 -1.91
C PHE A 218 4.28 22.42 -1.46
N PRO A 219 3.25 22.39 -2.32
CA PRO A 219 2.08 21.55 -2.08
C PRO A 219 2.48 20.07 -1.93
N PRO A 220 1.69 19.27 -1.18
CA PRO A 220 1.94 17.84 -1.04
C PRO A 220 1.95 17.10 -2.37
N ARG A 221 2.91 16.17 -2.54
CA ARG A 221 3.02 15.30 -3.72
C ARG A 221 2.88 13.84 -3.30
N HIS A 222 1.68 13.32 -3.49
CA HIS A 222 1.33 11.95 -3.12
C HIS A 222 1.83 10.97 -4.17
N LEU A 223 2.24 9.80 -3.72
CA LEU A 223 2.71 8.72 -4.56
C LEU A 223 2.04 7.43 -4.12
N ILE A 224 1.37 6.77 -5.07
CA ILE A 224 0.72 5.50 -4.83
C ILE A 224 1.25 4.48 -5.81
N PHE A 225 1.54 3.29 -5.31
CA PHE A 225 1.75 2.11 -6.12
C PHE A 225 0.48 1.27 -6.08
N LEU A 226 -0.21 1.15 -7.21
CA LEU A 226 -1.45 0.40 -7.32
C LEU A 226 -1.18 -0.96 -7.98
N VAL A 227 -1.23 -2.02 -7.18
CA VAL A 227 -0.93 -3.39 -7.61
C VAL A 227 -2.24 -4.14 -7.86
N HIS A 228 -2.49 -4.46 -9.13
CA HIS A 228 -3.65 -5.23 -9.57
C HIS A 228 -3.37 -6.72 -9.50
N MET A 229 -4.11 -7.42 -8.66
CA MET A 229 -4.05 -8.86 -8.48
C MET A 229 -5.43 -9.50 -8.72
N PRO A 230 -6.08 -9.35 -9.89
CA PRO A 230 -7.42 -9.88 -10.08
C PRO A 230 -7.45 -11.39 -9.80
N PRO A 231 -8.52 -11.94 -9.20
CA PRO A 231 -8.65 -13.36 -8.92
C PRO A 231 -8.38 -14.18 -10.18
N GLY A 232 -7.54 -15.19 -10.04
CA GLY A 232 -6.91 -15.88 -11.16
C GLY A 232 -7.90 -16.66 -12.03
N VAL A 233 -7.74 -16.53 -13.34
CA VAL A 233 -8.02 -17.61 -14.30
C VAL A 233 -7.02 -18.74 -13.98
N ASN A 234 -7.51 -19.99 -13.87
CA ASN A 234 -6.91 -21.22 -13.30
C ASN A 234 -5.47 -21.66 -13.71
N GLN A 235 -4.56 -20.79 -14.17
CA GLN A 235 -3.28 -21.22 -14.77
C GLN A 235 -2.05 -20.36 -14.44
N ARG A 236 -2.13 -19.31 -13.62
CA ARG A 236 -0.95 -18.54 -13.19
C ARG A 236 -1.06 -18.13 -11.72
N ASP A 237 -0.04 -18.47 -10.94
CA ASP A 237 0.13 -17.96 -9.58
C ASP A 237 0.33 -16.44 -9.63
N ARG A 238 -0.72 -15.69 -9.33
CA ARG A 238 -0.66 -14.23 -9.15
C ARG A 238 -0.21 -13.93 -7.74
N HIS A 239 1.05 -14.21 -7.44
CA HIS A 239 1.60 -14.00 -6.10
C HIS A 239 2.30 -12.64 -6.03
N PHE A 240 1.71 -11.71 -5.28
CA PHE A 240 2.44 -10.58 -4.73
C PHE A 240 2.76 -10.89 -3.28
N ILE A 241 4.03 -10.78 -2.93
CA ILE A 241 4.52 -11.05 -1.59
C ILE A 241 4.43 -9.75 -0.78
N LEU A 242 3.63 -9.77 0.28
CA LEU A 242 3.52 -8.65 1.22
C LEU A 242 4.73 -8.65 2.15
N ASP A 243 5.71 -7.83 1.80
CA ASP A 243 6.77 -7.40 2.70
C ASP A 243 6.55 -5.93 3.05
N PHE A 244 6.44 -5.62 4.34
CA PHE A 244 6.41 -4.24 4.81
C PHE A 244 7.79 -3.62 4.62
N VAL A 245 7.84 -2.46 3.98
CA VAL A 245 9.07 -1.72 3.70
C VAL A 245 8.77 -0.23 3.82
N ALA A 246 9.49 0.46 4.72
CA ALA A 246 9.37 1.90 4.84
C ALA A 246 9.79 2.62 3.54
N PRO A 247 9.20 3.78 3.22
CA PRO A 247 8.16 4.51 3.96
C PRO A 247 6.73 4.13 3.51
N TRP A 248 6.54 3.01 2.83
CA TRP A 248 5.25 2.65 2.25
C TRP A 248 4.23 2.23 3.32
N LYS A 249 3.05 2.85 3.30
CA LYS A 249 1.86 2.29 3.96
C LYS A 249 1.21 1.26 3.04
N TYR A 250 0.76 0.13 3.58
CA TYR A 250 0.14 -0.93 2.79
C TYR A 250 -1.33 -0.99 3.11
N VAL A 251 -2.14 -1.09 2.07
CA VAL A 251 -3.58 -1.15 2.19
C VAL A 251 -4.17 -2.03 1.10
N PHE A 252 -5.19 -2.82 1.44
CA PHE A 252 -5.94 -3.63 0.51
C PHE A 252 -7.32 -3.03 0.29
N ILE A 253 -7.77 -3.08 -0.95
CA ILE A 253 -9.10 -2.67 -1.39
C ILE A 253 -9.59 -3.62 -2.48
N ASP A 254 -10.75 -4.23 -2.30
CA ASP A 254 -11.22 -5.25 -3.24
C ASP A 254 -11.65 -4.64 -4.57
N ASP A 255 -12.55 -3.64 -4.53
CA ASP A 255 -13.00 -2.87 -5.70
C ASP A 255 -12.57 -1.40 -5.65
N LEU A 256 -11.99 -0.88 -6.73
CA LEU A 256 -11.59 0.52 -6.82
C LEU A 256 -12.78 1.46 -7.01
N ARG A 257 -13.87 0.95 -7.59
CA ARG A 257 -15.01 1.75 -8.02
C ARG A 257 -15.84 2.20 -6.83
N LEU A 258 -16.48 3.36 -6.98
CA LEU A 258 -17.60 3.73 -6.10
C LEU A 258 -18.73 2.72 -6.31
N GLU A 259 -19.26 2.15 -5.23
CA GLU A 259 -20.52 1.42 -5.33
C GLU A 259 -21.59 2.40 -5.82
N VAL A 260 -22.14 2.14 -7.01
CA VAL A 260 -23.28 2.89 -7.51
C VAL A 260 -24.51 2.32 -6.79
N PRO A 261 -25.26 3.14 -6.02
CA PRO A 261 -26.48 2.69 -5.36
C PRO A 261 -27.55 2.23 -6.36
#